data_AF-A0A382RQL6-F1
#
_entry.id   AF-A0A382RQL6-F1
#
_cell.length_a   1.000
_cell.length_b   1.000
_cell.length_c   1.000
_cell.angle_alpha   90.00
_cell.angle_beta   90.00
_cell.angle_gamma   90.00
#
_symmetry.space_group_name_H-M   'P 1'
#
loop_
_entity.id
_entity.type
_entity.pdbx_description
1 polymer ?
#
loop_
_entity_poly.entity_id
_entity_poly.type
_entity_poly.pdbx_seq_one_letter_code
_entity_poly.pdbx_strand_id
1 'polypeptide(L)' 'MAFELNGKTYETDEEGYLADLSDWDSDIAAHMAKEDDCDLGDNHWQVINFLREYYDEYQIAPAVRVLTKAIGKKLGKDKG' A
#
# COMPACT_ATOMS: atom_id res chain seq x y z
N MET A 1 8.87 -2.26 14.60
CA MET A 1 10.30 -2.51 14.30
C MET A 1 10.86 -1.28 13.57
N ALA A 2 12.05 -1.33 12.98
CA ALA A 2 12.55 -0.23 12.14
C ALA A 2 13.42 -0.77 11.01
N PHE A 3 13.41 -0.08 9.86
CA PHE A 3 14.27 -0.40 8.71
C PHE A 3 14.94 0.88 8.18
N GLU A 4 16.05 0.71 7.47
CA GLU A 4 16.77 1.82 6.85
C GLU A 4 16.59 1.79 5.33
N LEU A 5 16.17 2.91 4.76
CA LEU A 5 16.02 3.10 3.32
C LEU A 5 16.48 4.51 2.94
N ASN A 6 17.27 4.63 1.88
CA ASN A 6 17.81 5.91 1.40
C ASN A 6 18.57 6.73 2.48
N GLY A 7 19.17 6.06 3.48
CA GLY A 7 19.87 6.70 4.60
C GLY A 7 18.95 7.32 5.66
N LYS A 8 17.65 7.03 5.61
CA LYS A 8 16.65 7.40 6.62
C LYS A 8 16.13 6.14 7.31
N THR A 9 15.92 6.22 8.61
CA THR A 9 15.27 5.16 9.39
C THR A 9 13.77 5.38 9.43
N TYR A 10 13.01 4.33 9.15
CA TYR A 10 11.55 4.31 9.18
C TYR A 10 11.10 3.35 10.28
N GLU A 11 10.16 3.81 11.10
CA GLU A 11 9.58 2.99 12.16
C GLU A 11 8.35 2.24 11.65
N THR A 12 8.20 1.01 12.11
CA THR A 12 7.02 0.18 11.92
C THR A 12 6.44 -0.24 13.26
N ASP A 13 5.19 -0.64 13.30
CA ASP A 13 4.61 -1.27 14.48
C ASP A 13 5.04 -2.75 14.62
N GLU A 14 4.40 -3.48 15.54
CA GLU A 14 4.67 -4.90 15.78
C GLU A 14 4.14 -5.81 14.66
N GLU A 15 3.16 -5.33 13.89
CA GLU A 15 2.55 -6.06 12.77
C GLU A 15 3.24 -5.74 11.43
N GLY A 16 4.17 -4.78 11.42
CA GLY A 16 4.95 -4.39 10.24
C GLY A 16 4.35 -3.21 9.47
N TYR A 17 3.32 -2.52 9.98
CA TYR A 17 2.78 -1.33 9.33
C TYR A 17 3.68 -0.12 9.59
N LEU A 18 3.81 0.76 8.59
CA LEU A 18 4.56 2.01 8.71
C LEU A 18 3.93 2.90 9.79
N ALA A 19 4.72 3.30 10.78
CA ALA A 19 4.25 4.05 11.95
C ALA A 19 3.83 5.49 11.59
N ASP A 20 4.54 6.12 10.64
CA ASP A 20 4.19 7.43 10.10
C ASP A 20 3.78 7.31 8.64
N LEU A 21 2.49 7.55 8.38
CA LEU A 21 1.96 7.49 7.02
C LEU A 21 2.51 8.58 6.11
N SER A 22 2.91 9.73 6.67
CA SER A 22 3.42 10.88 5.90
C SER A 22 4.79 10.60 5.29
N ASP A 23 5.50 9.62 5.83
CA ASP A 23 6.76 9.14 5.30
C ASP A 23 6.61 8.25 4.08
N TRP A 24 5.40 7.77 3.79
CA TRP A 24 5.18 6.80 2.72
C TRP A 24 5.52 7.33 1.32
N ASP A 25 6.25 6.52 0.58
CA ASP A 25 6.48 6.65 -0.86
C ASP A 25 6.51 5.27 -1.54
N SER A 26 6.73 5.26 -2.86
CA SER A 26 6.82 4.04 -3.65
C SER A 26 8.05 3.18 -3.28
N ASP A 27 9.14 3.79 -2.86
CA ASP A 27 10.37 3.06 -2.54
C ASP A 27 10.20 2.29 -1.24
N ILE A 28 9.54 2.89 -0.25
CA ILE A 28 9.15 2.25 1.02
C ILE A 28 8.21 1.08 0.77
N ALA A 29 7.15 1.28 -0.03
CA ALA A 29 6.25 0.20 -0.38
C ALA A 29 7.00 -0.96 -1.08
N ALA A 30 7.90 -0.66 -2.01
CA ALA A 30 8.71 -1.68 -2.68
C ALA A 30 9.69 -2.38 -1.73
N HIS A 31 10.28 -1.66 -0.77
CA HIS A 31 11.17 -2.24 0.23
C HIS A 31 10.41 -3.18 1.17
N MET A 32 9.28 -2.72 1.73
CA MET A 32 8.43 -3.53 2.62
C MET A 32 7.92 -4.79 1.90
N ALA A 33 7.51 -4.67 0.64
CA ALA A 33 7.06 -5.83 -0.13
C ALA A 33 8.17 -6.86 -0.36
N LYS A 34 9.43 -6.41 -0.55
CA LYS A 34 10.57 -7.32 -0.69
C LYS A 34 10.91 -8.06 0.60
N GLU A 35 10.76 -7.41 1.75
CA GLU A 35 10.89 -8.08 3.06
C GLU A 35 9.85 -9.20 3.24
N ASP A 36 8.68 -9.03 2.61
CA ASP A 36 7.59 -10.02 2.57
C ASP A 36 7.70 -11.02 1.38
N ASP A 37 8.83 -11.07 0.67
CA ASP A 37 9.06 -11.92 -0.51
C ASP A 37 7.99 -11.71 -1.61
N CYS A 38 7.60 -10.44 -1.81
CA CYS A 38 6.57 -10.01 -2.75
C CYS A 38 7.09 -8.96 -3.74
N ASP A 39 7.05 -9.28 -5.04
CA ASP A 39 7.35 -8.33 -6.10
C ASP A 39 6.11 -7.50 -6.48
N LEU A 40 6.23 -6.18 -6.35
CA LEU A 40 5.16 -5.25 -6.72
C LEU A 40 5.12 -5.02 -8.25
N GLY A 41 4.32 -5.82 -8.95
CA GLY A 41 3.93 -5.57 -10.34
C GLY A 41 2.80 -4.55 -10.50
N ASP A 42 2.43 -4.24 -11.74
CA ASP A 42 1.44 -3.21 -12.08
C ASP A 42 0.09 -3.39 -11.37
N ASN A 43 -0.37 -4.63 -11.24
CA ASN A 43 -1.63 -4.93 -10.55
C ASN A 43 -1.54 -4.61 -9.05
N HIS A 44 -0.41 -4.89 -8.40
CA HIS A 44 -0.21 -4.57 -6.98
C HIS A 44 -0.21 -3.06 -6.78
N TRP A 45 0.50 -2.32 -7.64
CA TRP A 45 0.53 -0.86 -7.62
C TRP A 45 -0.85 -0.23 -7.83
N GLN A 46 -1.67 -0.79 -8.70
CA GLN A 46 -3.05 -0.31 -8.89
C GLN A 46 -3.88 -0.41 -7.60
N VAL A 47 -3.72 -1.49 -6.83
CA VAL A 47 -4.39 -1.68 -5.54
C VAL A 47 -3.83 -0.74 -4.48
N ILE A 48 -2.51 -0.67 -4.33
CA ILE A 48 -1.83 0.19 -3.36
C ILE A 48 -2.21 1.66 -3.58
N ASN A 49 -2.11 2.14 -4.83
CA ASN A 49 -2.45 3.51 -5.16
C ASN A 49 -3.94 3.81 -4.94
N PHE A 50 -4.83 2.84 -5.24
CA PHE A 50 -6.24 3.00 -4.92
C PHE A 50 -6.50 3.13 -3.41
N LEU A 51 -5.85 2.30 -2.58
CA LEU A 51 -5.98 2.38 -1.12
C LEU A 51 -5.46 3.72 -0.60
N ARG A 52 -4.37 4.23 -1.19
CA ARG A 52 -3.77 5.52 -0.85
C ARG A 52 -4.67 6.69 -1.22
N GLU A 53 -5.19 6.72 -2.44
CA GLU A 53 -6.18 7.71 -2.89
C GLU A 53 -7.43 7.68 -2.00
N TYR A 54 -7.94 6.50 -1.68
CA TYR A 54 -9.12 6.36 -0.83
C TYR A 54 -8.86 6.85 0.60
N TYR A 55 -7.70 6.53 1.17
CA TYR A 55 -7.35 7.01 2.50
C TYR A 55 -7.15 8.53 2.52
N ASP A 56 -6.53 9.11 1.49
CA ASP A 56 -6.38 10.56 1.38
C ASP A 56 -7.75 11.27 1.35
N GLU A 57 -8.71 10.72 0.58
CA GLU A 57 -10.06 11.30 0.44
C GLU A 57 -10.95 11.09 1.69
N TYR A 58 -10.94 9.89 2.28
CA TYR A 58 -11.91 9.49 3.31
C TYR A 58 -11.32 9.35 4.71
N GLN A 59 -9.99 9.43 4.85
CA GLN A 59 -9.24 9.25 6.11
C GLN A 59 -9.56 7.92 6.81
N ILE A 60 -9.95 6.91 6.03
CA ILE A 60 -10.31 5.57 6.49
C ILE A 60 -9.96 4.54 5.41
N ALA A 61 -9.45 3.38 5.82
CA ALA A 61 -9.22 2.28 4.91
C ALA A 61 -10.56 1.70 4.39
N PRO A 62 -10.70 1.43 3.08
CA PRO A 62 -11.92 0.84 2.55
C PRO A 62 -12.05 -0.62 3.00
N ALA A 63 -13.29 -1.06 3.26
CA ALA A 63 -13.56 -2.47 3.47
C ALA A 63 -13.25 -3.30 2.21
N VAL A 64 -12.86 -4.56 2.36
CA VAL A 64 -12.52 -5.47 1.25
C VAL A 64 -13.59 -5.49 0.15
N ARG A 65 -14.89 -5.44 0.52
CA ARG A 65 -16.00 -5.40 -0.45
C ARG A 65 -16.06 -4.12 -1.29
N VAL A 66 -15.63 -3.00 -0.70
CA VAL A 66 -15.52 -1.71 -1.41
C VAL A 66 -14.31 -1.74 -2.33
N LEU A 67 -13.19 -2.28 -1.82
CA LEU A 67 -11.95 -2.47 -2.57
C LEU A 67 -12.18 -3.28 -3.85
N THR A 68 -12.73 -4.50 -3.74
CA THR A 68 -12.97 -5.37 -4.91
C THR A 68 -13.91 -4.74 -5.94
N LYS A 69 -14.99 -4.10 -5.49
CA LYS A 69 -15.91 -3.38 -6.38
C LYS A 69 -15.26 -2.18 -7.06
N ALA A 70 -14.43 -1.43 -6.36
CA ALA A 70 -13.77 -0.25 -6.91
C ALA A 70 -12.68 -0.62 -7.91
N ILE A 71 -11.88 -1.65 -7.60
CA ILE A 71 -10.90 -2.26 -8.51
C ILE A 71 -11.59 -2.78 -9.77
N GLY A 72 -12.66 -3.58 -9.64
CA GLY A 72 -13.41 -4.09 -10.79
C GLY A 72 -14.05 -2.99 -11.66
N LYS A 73 -14.36 -1.82 -11.07
CA LYS A 73 -14.80 -0.64 -11.83
C LYS A 73 -13.64 0.11 -12.51
N LYS A 74 -12.51 0.29 -11.82
CA LYS A 74 -11.35 1.08 -12.31
C LYS A 74 -10.51 0.29 -13.33
N LEU A 75 -10.43 -1.03 -13.19
CA LEU A 75 -9.56 -1.91 -13.99
C LEU A 75 -10.29 -2.82 -14.99
N GLY A 76 -11.63 -2.83 -14.96
CA GLY A 76 -12.45 -3.67 -15.81
C GLY A 76 -12.92 -4.97 -15.13
N LYS A 77 -14.01 -5.54 -15.66
CA LYS A 77 -14.73 -6.68 -15.05
C LYS A 77 -13.92 -7.97 -14.93
N ASP A 78 -12.78 -8.09 -15.63
CA ASP A 78 -11.93 -9.28 -15.61
C ASP A 78 -10.96 -9.35 -14.41
N LYS A 79 -10.87 -8.31 -13.57
CA LYS A 79 -9.90 -8.24 -12.45
C LYS A 79 -10.52 -8.10 -11.05
N GLY A 80 -11.85 -8.19 -10.91
CA GLY A 80 -12.59 -7.91 -9.67
C GLY A 80 -13.25 -9.12 -9.04
#